data_AF-A0A973JNX3-F1
#
_entry.id   AF-A0A973JNX3-F1
#
_cell.length_a   1.000
_cell.length_b   1.000
_cell.length_c   1.000
_cell.angle_alpha   90.00
_cell.angle_beta   90.00
_cell.angle_gamma   90.00
#
_symmetry.space_group_name_H-M   'P 1'
#
loop_
_entity.id
_entity.type
_entity.pdbx_description
1 polymer ?
#
loop_
_entity_poly.entity_id
_entity_poly.type
_entity_poly.pdbx_seq_one_letter_code
_entity_poly.pdbx_strand_id
1 'polypeptide(L)'
;MKRAMLTMMLAGFFILQAVPLFAVLQKKALIVYHNDWGGAPAALKTELQGRGYTVTMVDNASQGLTALTNLSNTLVSGDNLVVYLAGHGSDPRINRNDTSKATAASHYVQFNSGSLYVSQTAPLFEKIANKGVSLKVIDGSCNGGESVLYGMGQKYCIMSTTGVYSPGLTGFPAPASSISKDTKPGAFGLWWEPHQTASWLNGDIISYVPERINQRLFRNDNTDIANLSLYLRPSIGLLTGLDLGGWNLHYMYCYLYRLIYPDDYAGLEASEKAKFTNSVQTYLTEMHGYTDPAEQFYTRLDGYLDNASLLNSAAAVYASNYENAWKTLANDPSWNVNADPGKHAAAMKGLTPDAYKGASGFLKMAGEIDFLMTILKTGYAQQEALLGQIDAAAKDTYGPAKIAGLIRMTPVKRFWPPEPGESVKRFNLFERNVMRKVDLIDNQLRIDRRTLLIRPMQMTPVNPNLRLVSATRKSDAENVLNLNAQKYQAGYKTTVSAEKVGISAAALDAMKKQKLEELIGKFKAISPSLYYAEGRISFLLSIVEDSIGKVQGAGSSVQEQF
;
A
#
# COMPACT_ATOMS: atom_id res chain seq x y z
N MET A 1 -18.87 62.90 -75.16
CA MET A 1 -18.18 62.82 -73.86
C MET A 1 -17.36 61.53 -73.81
N LYS A 2 -16.05 61.63 -73.48
CA LYS A 2 -15.16 60.66 -72.78
C LYS A 2 -15.07 59.19 -73.32
N ARG A 3 -13.91 58.76 -73.85
CA ARG A 3 -12.81 57.97 -73.20
C ARG A 3 -13.29 56.61 -72.63
N ALA A 4 -12.93 55.46 -73.21
CA ALA A 4 -11.62 54.74 -73.20
C ALA A 4 -11.39 53.85 -71.95
N MET A 5 -10.80 52.67 -72.22
CA MET A 5 -10.18 51.70 -71.28
C MET A 5 -11.14 50.85 -70.42
N LEU A 6 -10.88 49.59 -70.06
CA LEU A 6 -9.60 48.93 -69.80
C LEU A 6 -9.74 47.39 -69.81
N THR A 7 -8.75 46.73 -70.37
CA THR A 7 -8.38 45.31 -70.21
C THR A 7 -8.14 44.96 -68.73
N MET A 8 -8.74 43.90 -68.19
CA MET A 8 -8.17 43.25 -67.00
C MET A 8 -8.61 41.79 -66.82
N MET A 9 -7.64 40.91 -67.13
CA MET A 9 -7.31 39.66 -66.44
C MET A 9 -8.45 38.77 -65.91
N LEU A 10 -8.70 37.69 -66.66
CA LEU A 10 -8.97 36.36 -66.12
C LEU A 10 -7.81 35.94 -65.21
N ALA A 11 -7.87 36.33 -63.94
CA ALA A 11 -7.21 35.66 -62.83
C ALA A 11 -8.30 35.31 -61.84
N GLY A 12 -9.06 34.25 -62.18
CA GLY A 12 -10.04 33.65 -61.28
C GLY A 12 -9.34 33.20 -60.01
N PHE A 13 -9.61 33.92 -58.94
CA PHE A 13 -9.29 33.62 -57.56
C PHE A 13 -9.69 32.17 -57.22
N PHE A 14 -8.75 31.23 -57.33
CA PHE A 14 -8.75 30.05 -56.47
C PHE A 14 -8.24 30.50 -55.10
N ILE A 15 -9.16 30.94 -54.24
CA ILE A 15 -8.90 30.91 -52.80
C ILE A 15 -8.84 29.42 -52.44
N LEU A 16 -7.64 28.86 -52.39
CA LEU A 16 -7.39 27.73 -51.51
C LEU A 16 -7.80 28.19 -50.12
N GLN A 17 -9.02 27.84 -49.71
CA GLN A 17 -9.33 27.75 -48.30
C GLN A 17 -8.37 26.69 -47.77
N ALA A 18 -7.28 27.14 -47.15
CA ALA A 18 -6.50 26.31 -46.27
C ALA A 18 -7.48 25.79 -45.21
N VAL A 19 -8.01 24.59 -45.45
CA VAL A 19 -8.57 23.76 -44.39
C VAL A 19 -7.48 23.76 -43.33
N PRO A 20 -7.73 24.24 -42.11
CA PRO A 20 -6.73 24.08 -41.06
C PRO A 20 -6.46 22.59 -41.01
N LEU A 21 -5.24 22.19 -41.39
CA LEU A 21 -4.71 20.88 -41.04
C LEU A 21 -4.88 20.84 -39.53
N PHE A 22 -5.91 20.11 -39.06
CA PHE A 22 -6.00 19.75 -37.67
C PHE A 22 -4.65 19.11 -37.37
N ALA A 23 -3.81 19.80 -36.58
CA ALA A 23 -2.54 19.26 -36.18
C ALA A 23 -2.84 17.90 -35.57
N VAL A 24 -2.31 16.84 -36.19
CA VAL A 24 -2.53 15.48 -35.69
C VAL A 24 -1.89 15.45 -34.31
N LEU A 25 -2.74 15.48 -33.28
CA LEU A 25 -2.30 15.48 -31.89
C LEU A 25 -1.41 14.26 -31.68
N GLN A 26 -0.20 14.50 -31.20
CA GLN A 26 0.79 13.44 -31.06
C GLN A 26 0.49 12.60 -29.83
N LYS A 27 0.59 11.28 -30.00
CA LYS A 27 0.60 10.32 -28.90
C LYS A 27 1.98 9.73 -28.78
N LYS A 28 2.70 10.09 -27.72
CA LYS A 28 4.06 9.62 -27.44
C LYS A 28 4.09 8.83 -26.14
N ALA A 29 4.95 7.82 -26.09
CA ALA A 29 5.24 7.15 -24.84
C ALA A 29 6.75 6.98 -24.67
N LEU A 30 7.21 7.11 -23.43
CA LEU A 30 8.57 6.83 -23.01
C LEU A 30 8.55 5.73 -21.96
N ILE A 31 9.25 4.64 -22.22
CA ILE A 31 9.46 3.54 -21.26
C ILE A 31 10.95 3.49 -20.95
N VAL A 32 11.32 3.73 -19.70
CA VAL A 32 12.68 3.52 -19.19
C VAL A 32 12.63 2.31 -18.27
N TYR A 33 13.46 1.28 -18.50
CA TYR A 33 13.30 0.01 -17.80
C TYR A 33 14.61 -0.64 -17.32
N HIS A 34 14.47 -1.51 -16.33
CA HIS A 34 15.46 -2.46 -15.85
C HIS A 34 15.01 -3.87 -16.20
N ASN A 35 15.94 -4.78 -16.50
CA ASN A 35 15.61 -6.14 -16.98
C ASN A 35 14.82 -6.98 -15.96
N ASP A 36 15.00 -6.70 -14.66
CA ASP A 36 14.25 -7.33 -13.57
C ASP A 36 12.73 -7.14 -13.63
N TRP A 37 12.23 -6.15 -14.39
CA TRP A 37 10.78 -5.96 -14.63
C TRP A 37 10.22 -6.95 -15.66
N GLY A 38 11.07 -7.80 -16.26
CA GLY A 38 10.68 -8.91 -17.10
C GLY A 38 9.82 -8.49 -18.30
N GLY A 39 8.69 -9.16 -18.50
CA GLY A 39 7.80 -8.92 -19.64
C GLY A 39 6.92 -7.67 -19.54
N ALA A 40 6.85 -7.00 -18.38
CA ALA A 40 5.92 -5.89 -18.17
C ALA A 40 6.19 -4.66 -19.10
N PRO A 41 7.44 -4.20 -19.28
CA PRO A 41 7.74 -3.11 -20.21
C PRO A 41 7.36 -3.44 -21.67
N ALA A 42 7.62 -4.67 -22.12
CA ALA A 42 7.30 -5.12 -23.46
C ALA A 42 5.78 -5.20 -23.68
N ALA A 43 5.04 -5.75 -22.72
CA ALA A 43 3.57 -5.80 -22.77
C ALA A 43 2.95 -4.40 -22.84
N LEU A 44 3.44 -3.46 -22.01
CA LEU A 44 2.99 -2.07 -22.05
C LEU A 44 3.29 -1.40 -23.40
N LYS A 45 4.48 -1.62 -23.96
CA LYS A 45 4.83 -1.13 -25.29
C LYS A 45 3.84 -1.61 -26.35
N THR A 46 3.59 -2.91 -26.42
CA THR A 46 2.65 -3.51 -27.39
C THR A 46 1.26 -2.88 -27.27
N GLU A 47 0.77 -2.71 -26.05
CA GLU A 47 -0.55 -2.14 -25.81
C GLU A 47 -0.65 -0.65 -26.17
N LEU A 48 0.35 0.16 -25.82
CA LEU A 48 0.39 1.57 -26.21
C LEU A 48 0.52 1.75 -27.72
N GLN A 49 1.30 0.90 -28.39
CA GLN A 49 1.37 0.88 -29.86
C GLN A 49 0.02 0.53 -30.49
N GLY A 50 -0.70 -0.45 -29.93
CA GLY A 50 -2.07 -0.79 -30.33
C GLY A 50 -3.07 0.37 -30.15
N ARG A 51 -2.74 1.36 -29.31
CA ARG A 51 -3.52 2.59 -29.07
C ARG A 51 -3.03 3.79 -29.92
N GLY A 52 -2.07 3.56 -30.83
CA GLY A 52 -1.56 4.60 -31.73
C GLY A 52 -0.46 5.47 -31.12
N TYR A 53 0.14 5.09 -29.99
CA TYR A 53 1.29 5.79 -29.44
C TYR A 53 2.57 5.44 -30.21
N THR A 54 3.39 6.46 -30.52
CA THR A 54 4.79 6.23 -30.85
C THR A 54 5.56 5.98 -29.55
N VAL A 55 6.08 4.76 -29.37
CA VAL A 55 6.75 4.35 -28.12
C VAL A 55 8.27 4.35 -28.28
N THR A 56 8.94 5.16 -27.46
CA THR A 56 10.39 5.09 -27.22
C THR A 56 10.63 4.22 -25.99
N MET A 57 11.45 3.18 -26.10
CA MET A 57 11.78 2.27 -25.01
C MET A 57 13.30 2.13 -24.88
N VAL A 58 13.84 2.43 -23.70
CA VAL A 58 15.29 2.46 -23.40
C VAL A 58 15.54 1.86 -22.02
N ASP A 59 16.72 1.31 -21.78
CA ASP A 59 17.08 0.67 -20.50
C ASP A 59 18.18 1.42 -19.72
N ASN A 60 18.52 2.62 -20.20
CA ASN A 60 19.57 3.46 -19.66
C ASN A 60 19.00 4.82 -19.22
N ALA A 61 19.37 5.25 -18.01
CA ALA A 61 19.00 6.54 -17.44
C ALA A 61 19.34 7.73 -18.36
N SER A 62 20.56 7.79 -18.90
CA SER A 62 20.99 8.94 -19.70
C SER A 62 20.20 9.09 -21.00
N GLN A 63 19.90 7.97 -21.66
CA GLN A 63 19.03 7.92 -22.83
C GLN A 63 17.58 8.28 -22.48
N GLY A 64 17.08 7.80 -21.34
CA GLY A 64 15.76 8.14 -20.82
C GLY A 64 15.61 9.64 -20.55
N LEU A 65 16.59 10.25 -19.87
CA LEU A 65 16.60 11.70 -19.61
C LEU A 65 16.68 12.52 -20.89
N THR A 66 17.49 12.08 -21.86
CA THR A 66 17.62 12.72 -23.17
C THR A 66 16.29 12.68 -23.93
N ALA A 67 15.64 11.52 -23.96
CA ALA A 67 14.32 11.36 -24.58
C ALA A 67 13.26 12.24 -23.91
N LEU A 68 13.24 12.29 -22.57
CA LEU A 68 12.31 13.13 -21.82
C LEU A 68 12.57 14.62 -22.06
N THR A 69 13.83 15.03 -22.11
CA THR A 69 14.23 16.43 -22.43
C THR A 69 13.75 16.81 -23.83
N ASN A 70 13.94 15.94 -24.82
CA ASN A 70 13.46 16.16 -26.18
C ASN A 70 11.93 16.26 -26.25
N LEU A 71 11.20 15.38 -25.55
CA LEU A 71 9.75 15.46 -25.45
C LEU A 71 9.30 16.77 -24.78
N SER A 72 10.01 17.23 -23.74
CA SER A 72 9.74 18.51 -23.08
C SER A 72 9.90 19.72 -24.00
N ASN A 73 10.73 19.60 -25.03
CA ASN A 73 10.95 20.66 -26.02
C ASN A 73 9.96 20.59 -27.19
N THR A 74 9.58 19.39 -27.61
CA THR A 74 8.86 19.14 -28.87
C THR A 74 7.34 19.03 -28.73
N LEU A 75 6.83 18.52 -27.60
CA LEU A 75 5.39 18.40 -27.40
C LEU A 75 4.73 19.77 -27.21
N VAL A 76 3.48 19.87 -27.64
CA VAL A 76 2.64 21.08 -27.62
C VAL A 76 1.26 20.80 -27.01
N SER A 77 0.49 21.87 -26.77
CA SER A 77 -0.86 21.76 -26.19
C SER A 77 -1.75 20.79 -26.95
N GLY A 78 -2.43 19.90 -26.22
CA GLY A 78 -3.29 18.86 -26.79
C GLY A 78 -2.61 17.52 -27.09
N ASP A 79 -1.27 17.47 -27.10
CA ASP A 79 -0.53 16.21 -27.22
C ASP A 79 -0.72 15.31 -25.98
N ASN A 80 -0.44 14.02 -26.14
CA ASN A 80 -0.54 13.02 -25.08
C ASN A 80 0.81 12.34 -24.85
N LEU A 81 1.25 12.28 -23.59
CA LEU A 81 2.47 11.59 -23.18
C LEU A 81 2.21 10.61 -22.04
N VAL A 82 2.69 9.38 -22.21
CA VAL A 82 2.81 8.37 -21.15
C VAL A 82 4.28 8.13 -20.84
N VAL A 83 4.69 8.24 -19.59
CA VAL A 83 6.04 7.89 -19.12
C VAL A 83 5.93 6.73 -18.14
N TYR A 84 6.71 5.67 -18.36
CA TYR A 84 6.83 4.54 -17.43
C TYR A 84 8.28 4.37 -17.00
N LEU A 85 8.52 4.46 -15.68
CA LEU A 85 9.82 4.27 -15.05
C LEU A 85 9.83 2.92 -14.33
N ALA A 86 10.37 1.89 -14.97
CA ALA A 86 10.36 0.51 -14.49
C ALA A 86 11.75 0.11 -13.97
N GLY A 87 12.12 0.55 -12.77
CA GLY A 87 13.47 0.32 -12.23
C GLY A 87 13.50 0.24 -10.70
N HIS A 88 14.66 -0.06 -10.12
CA HIS A 88 14.81 -0.19 -8.67
C HIS A 88 14.76 1.17 -8.00
N GLY A 89 13.82 1.36 -7.08
CA GLY A 89 13.63 2.66 -6.44
C GLY A 89 14.39 2.77 -5.13
N SER A 90 14.85 3.98 -4.82
CA SER A 90 15.56 4.27 -3.58
C SER A 90 14.61 4.54 -2.40
N ASP A 91 15.14 4.48 -1.19
CA ASP A 91 14.47 4.98 0.01
C ASP A 91 15.18 6.26 0.48
N PRO A 92 14.69 7.45 0.09
CA PRO A 92 15.32 8.71 0.50
C PRO A 92 15.10 9.03 1.99
N ARG A 93 14.18 8.34 2.67
CA ARG A 93 13.72 8.70 4.01
C ARG A 93 14.33 7.78 5.07
N ILE A 94 15.49 8.18 5.58
CA ILE A 94 16.06 7.60 6.81
C ILE A 94 15.19 7.93 8.03
N ASN A 95 14.60 9.14 8.06
CA ASN A 95 13.63 9.57 9.08
C ASN A 95 12.19 9.42 8.57
N ARG A 96 11.42 8.53 9.20
CA ARG A 96 10.07 8.14 8.74
C ARG A 96 8.96 9.16 8.97
N ASN A 97 9.24 10.21 9.74
CA ASN A 97 8.28 11.28 10.00
C ASN A 97 8.38 12.44 9.00
N ASP A 98 9.42 12.47 8.18
CA ASP A 98 9.53 13.47 7.13
C ASP A 98 8.53 13.13 6.02
N THR A 99 7.62 14.06 5.70
CA THR A 99 6.66 13.96 4.57
C THR A 99 6.88 15.07 3.54
N SER A 100 8.05 15.73 3.57
CA SER A 100 8.37 16.85 2.71
C SER A 100 8.66 16.41 1.27
N LYS A 101 8.31 17.29 0.32
CA LYS A 101 8.72 17.17 -1.09
C LYS A 101 10.24 17.28 -1.28
N ALA A 102 10.93 17.98 -0.38
CA ALA A 102 12.38 18.12 -0.44
C ALA A 102 13.07 16.76 -0.35
N THR A 103 12.63 15.92 0.58
CA THR A 103 13.15 14.55 0.71
C THR A 103 12.68 13.65 -0.43
N ALA A 104 11.45 13.83 -0.93
CA ALA A 104 11.00 13.10 -2.13
C ALA A 104 11.88 13.40 -3.36
N ALA A 105 12.46 14.60 -3.46
CA ALA A 105 13.31 15.00 -4.59
C ALA A 105 14.60 14.19 -4.72
N SER A 106 15.06 13.56 -3.63
CA SER A 106 16.26 12.71 -3.62
C SER A 106 15.95 11.24 -3.95
N HIS A 107 14.67 10.88 -4.09
CA HIS A 107 14.29 9.59 -4.65
C HIS A 107 14.87 9.43 -6.05
N TYR A 108 15.35 8.22 -6.35
CA TYR A 108 15.84 7.85 -7.67
C TYR A 108 15.33 6.48 -8.08
N VAL A 109 15.18 6.31 -9.40
CA VAL A 109 14.91 5.04 -10.05
C VAL A 109 16.16 4.59 -10.78
N GLN A 110 16.70 3.43 -10.41
CA GLN A 110 17.86 2.80 -11.00
C GLN A 110 17.45 1.87 -12.14
N PHE A 111 18.13 1.99 -13.27
CA PHE A 111 17.93 1.16 -14.47
C PHE A 111 19.15 0.26 -14.71
N ASN A 112 19.19 -0.48 -15.83
CA ASN A 112 20.34 -1.35 -16.13
C ASN A 112 21.66 -0.55 -16.13
N SER A 113 21.59 0.71 -16.56
CA SER A 113 22.69 1.66 -16.47
C SER A 113 22.20 3.01 -15.94
N GLY A 114 22.79 3.45 -14.83
CA GLY A 114 22.53 4.74 -14.20
C GLY A 114 21.19 4.84 -13.46
N SER A 115 20.95 6.00 -12.87
CA SER A 115 19.71 6.31 -12.13
C SER A 115 19.14 7.66 -12.58
N LEU A 116 17.81 7.79 -12.52
CA LEU A 116 17.11 9.06 -12.68
C LEU A 116 16.54 9.53 -11.36
N TYR A 117 16.91 10.73 -10.95
CA TYR A 117 16.40 11.35 -9.74
C TYR A 117 15.09 12.10 -10.03
N VAL A 118 14.20 12.17 -9.03
CA VAL A 118 13.00 13.01 -9.08
C VAL A 118 13.39 14.46 -9.34
N SER A 119 14.46 14.95 -8.70
CA SER A 119 15.01 16.30 -8.94
C SER A 119 15.41 16.59 -10.39
N GLN A 120 15.68 15.56 -11.20
CA GLN A 120 16.02 15.70 -12.62
C GLN A 120 14.79 15.60 -13.53
N THR A 121 13.85 14.73 -13.17
CA THR A 121 12.70 14.38 -14.03
C THR A 121 11.50 15.29 -13.78
N ALA A 122 11.23 15.69 -12.54
CA ALA A 122 10.07 16.49 -12.20
C ALA A 122 10.02 17.86 -12.88
N PRO A 123 11.12 18.63 -12.98
CA PRO A 123 11.11 19.90 -13.74
C PRO A 123 10.74 19.71 -15.21
N LEU A 124 11.07 18.57 -15.81
CA LEU A 124 10.71 18.25 -17.19
C LEU A 124 9.22 17.90 -17.31
N PHE A 125 8.67 17.15 -16.35
CA PHE A 125 7.23 16.86 -16.28
C PHE A 125 6.39 18.12 -16.10
N GLU A 126 6.80 19.01 -15.21
CA GLU A 126 6.16 20.31 -14.99
C GLU A 126 6.17 21.15 -16.26
N LYS A 127 7.33 21.24 -16.94
CA LYS A 127 7.46 21.93 -18.22
C LYS A 127 6.53 21.36 -19.30
N ILE A 128 6.42 20.03 -19.40
CA ILE A 128 5.52 19.36 -20.34
C ILE A 128 4.05 19.70 -20.02
N ALA A 129 3.66 19.55 -18.76
CA ALA A 129 2.29 19.79 -18.32
C ALA A 129 1.86 21.26 -18.51
N ASN A 130 2.77 22.21 -18.22
CA ASN A 130 2.51 23.64 -18.36
C ASN A 130 2.28 24.08 -19.81
N LYS A 131 2.71 23.28 -20.80
CA LYS A 131 2.40 23.50 -22.22
C LYS A 131 0.99 23.04 -22.62
N GLY A 132 0.22 22.41 -21.72
CA GLY A 132 -1.09 21.84 -22.03
C GLY A 132 -1.05 20.41 -22.59
N VAL A 133 0.07 19.70 -22.43
CA VAL A 133 0.19 18.28 -22.78
C VAL A 133 -0.52 17.43 -21.72
N SER A 134 -1.30 16.44 -22.14
CA SER A 134 -1.84 15.43 -21.22
C SER A 134 -0.73 14.44 -20.84
N LEU A 135 -0.11 14.66 -19.68
CA LEU A 135 0.99 13.83 -19.17
C LEU A 135 0.50 12.86 -18.09
N LYS A 136 0.85 11.58 -18.27
CA LYS A 136 0.70 10.50 -17.29
C LYS A 136 2.08 9.88 -17.01
N VAL A 137 2.51 9.90 -15.75
CA VAL A 137 3.76 9.29 -15.29
C VAL A 137 3.43 8.11 -14.39
N ILE A 138 4.07 6.97 -14.63
CA ILE A 138 3.95 5.76 -13.84
C ILE A 138 5.33 5.42 -13.29
N ASP A 139 5.46 5.49 -11.96
CA ASP A 139 6.61 5.01 -11.23
C ASP A 139 6.41 3.53 -10.84
N GLY A 140 7.12 2.66 -11.55
CA GLY A 140 7.14 1.22 -11.36
C GLY A 140 8.10 0.75 -10.27
N SER A 141 8.77 1.68 -9.60
CA SER A 141 9.86 1.38 -8.67
C SER A 141 9.39 1.10 -7.25
N CYS A 142 10.28 0.54 -6.42
CA CYS A 142 10.13 0.50 -4.97
C CYS A 142 10.05 1.92 -4.43
N ASN A 143 9.15 2.21 -3.48
CA ASN A 143 8.97 3.57 -2.95
C ASN A 143 8.60 4.63 -4.01
N GLY A 144 8.05 4.26 -5.17
CA GLY A 144 7.62 5.22 -6.19
C GLY A 144 6.56 6.23 -5.68
N GLY A 145 5.96 5.98 -4.52
CA GLY A 145 5.15 6.96 -3.78
C GLY A 145 5.89 8.28 -3.51
N GLU A 146 7.23 8.29 -3.50
CA GLU A 146 8.03 9.51 -3.42
C GLU A 146 7.84 10.41 -4.64
N SER A 147 7.87 9.82 -5.85
CA SER A 147 7.59 10.55 -7.08
C SER A 147 6.17 11.12 -7.09
N VAL A 148 5.20 10.38 -6.55
CA VAL A 148 3.83 10.88 -6.37
C VAL A 148 3.79 12.06 -5.41
N LEU A 149 4.41 11.94 -4.24
CA LEU A 149 4.45 13.00 -3.23
C LEU A 149 5.02 14.30 -3.82
N TYR A 150 6.10 14.19 -4.58
CA TYR A 150 6.68 15.35 -5.26
C TYR A 150 5.69 15.97 -6.26
N GLY A 151 5.08 15.12 -7.08
CA GLY A 151 4.10 15.52 -8.09
C GLY A 151 2.74 15.97 -7.55
N MET A 152 2.48 15.89 -6.23
CA MET A 152 1.21 16.30 -5.62
C MET A 152 0.85 17.76 -5.95
N GLY A 153 -0.34 18.00 -6.49
CA GLY A 153 -0.82 19.33 -6.90
C GLY A 153 -0.30 19.83 -8.25
N GLN A 154 0.41 19.00 -9.00
CA GLN A 154 0.90 19.36 -10.32
C GLN A 154 -0.14 19.10 -11.43
N LYS A 155 -0.02 19.81 -12.56
CA LYS A 155 -0.93 19.72 -13.71
C LYS A 155 -0.83 18.39 -14.51
N TYR A 156 0.05 17.48 -14.10
CA TYR A 156 0.19 16.15 -14.69
C TYR A 156 -0.28 15.06 -13.74
N CYS A 157 -0.68 13.92 -14.29
CA CYS A 157 -1.00 12.75 -13.48
C CYS A 157 0.30 11.99 -13.21
N ILE A 158 0.61 11.75 -11.93
CA ILE A 158 1.67 10.84 -11.52
C ILE A 158 1.11 9.76 -10.63
N MET A 159 1.62 8.55 -10.83
CA MET A 159 1.14 7.35 -10.20
C MET A 159 2.33 6.50 -9.78
N SER A 160 2.15 5.71 -8.73
CA SER A 160 3.11 4.72 -8.31
C SER A 160 2.45 3.35 -8.22
N THR A 161 3.22 2.32 -8.49
CA THR A 161 2.83 0.93 -8.24
C THR A 161 3.13 0.48 -6.80
N THR A 162 3.79 1.32 -5.99
CA THR A 162 4.15 1.05 -4.59
C THR A 162 3.93 2.30 -3.71
N GLY A 163 3.65 2.11 -2.41
CA GLY A 163 3.63 3.21 -1.44
C GLY A 163 5.03 3.63 -0.99
N VAL A 164 5.10 4.64 -0.12
CA VAL A 164 6.37 5.02 0.54
C VAL A 164 6.70 3.95 1.60
N TYR A 165 7.93 3.43 1.65
CA TYR A 165 8.35 2.31 2.51
C TYR A 165 7.83 0.92 2.14
N SER A 166 7.56 0.67 0.86
CA SER A 166 7.03 -0.62 0.39
C SER A 166 8.15 -1.49 -0.22
N PRO A 167 8.36 -2.73 0.26
CA PRO A 167 9.33 -3.62 -0.35
C PRO A 167 8.82 -4.07 -1.73
N GLY A 168 9.35 -3.47 -2.80
CA GLY A 168 9.10 -3.96 -4.14
C GLY A 168 9.96 -5.19 -4.42
N LEU A 169 9.32 -6.30 -4.79
CA LEU A 169 9.83 -7.34 -5.70
C LEU A 169 8.84 -8.52 -5.77
N THR A 170 8.16 -8.66 -6.92
CA THR A 170 7.74 -9.89 -7.65
C THR A 170 6.32 -9.76 -8.23
N GLY A 171 6.24 -9.74 -9.56
CA GLY A 171 4.99 -9.83 -10.33
C GLY A 171 4.28 -8.49 -10.49
N PHE A 172 5.00 -7.45 -10.95
CA PHE A 172 4.35 -6.21 -11.36
C PHE A 172 3.48 -6.51 -12.60
N PRO A 173 2.14 -6.41 -12.49
CA PRO A 173 1.31 -6.52 -13.67
C PRO A 173 1.66 -5.35 -14.59
N ALA A 174 1.67 -5.60 -15.90
CA ALA A 174 1.80 -4.50 -16.85
C ALA A 174 0.65 -3.51 -16.58
N PRO A 175 0.90 -2.19 -16.41
CA PRO A 175 -0.15 -1.20 -16.14
C PRO A 175 -1.07 -0.97 -17.35
N ALA A 176 -0.97 -1.84 -18.35
CA ALA A 176 -1.36 -1.61 -19.71
C ALA A 176 -2.90 -1.69 -19.86
N SER A 177 -3.55 -2.64 -19.17
CA SER A 177 -5.01 -2.71 -19.01
C SER A 177 -5.62 -1.47 -18.33
N SER A 178 -4.76 -0.65 -17.72
CA SER A 178 -5.09 0.45 -16.80
C SER A 178 -4.72 1.81 -17.38
N ILE A 179 -4.59 1.91 -18.71
CA ILE A 179 -4.39 3.18 -19.44
C ILE A 179 -5.42 3.24 -20.61
N SER A 180 -6.72 3.25 -20.32
CA SER A 180 -7.81 3.56 -21.28
C SER A 180 -7.42 4.57 -22.35
N LYS A 181 -7.89 4.18 -23.54
CA LYS A 181 -7.95 4.90 -24.80
C LYS A 181 -8.22 6.39 -24.59
N ASP A 182 -7.19 7.22 -24.74
CA ASP A 182 -7.20 8.62 -25.18
C ASP A 182 -8.14 9.65 -24.52
N THR A 183 -8.91 9.25 -23.53
CA THR A 183 -9.70 10.13 -22.68
C THR A 183 -9.14 10.10 -21.28
N LYS A 184 -9.42 11.16 -20.52
CA LYS A 184 -9.31 11.18 -19.07
C LYS A 184 -9.76 9.81 -18.49
N PRO A 185 -9.06 9.26 -17.48
CA PRO A 185 -9.40 7.97 -16.86
C PRO A 185 -10.91 7.78 -16.68
N GLY A 186 -11.43 6.79 -17.37
CA GLY A 186 -12.86 6.51 -17.46
C GLY A 186 -13.35 5.43 -16.50
N ALA A 187 -12.90 5.43 -15.24
CA ALA A 187 -13.52 4.78 -14.07
C ALA A 187 -12.44 4.66 -12.96
N PHE A 188 -12.38 5.57 -11.99
CA PHE A 188 -13.36 5.73 -10.91
C PHE A 188 -13.98 7.14 -10.77
N GLY A 189 -15.30 7.25 -10.91
CA GLY A 189 -16.15 8.38 -10.49
C GLY A 189 -15.75 9.77 -11.02
N LEU A 190 -16.23 10.11 -12.23
CA LEU A 190 -16.34 11.45 -12.83
C LEU A 190 -15.22 12.46 -12.47
N TRP A 191 -14.18 12.48 -13.31
CA TRP A 191 -13.09 13.45 -13.21
C TRP A 191 -13.35 14.62 -14.15
N TRP A 192 -14.05 15.62 -13.65
CA TRP A 192 -14.19 16.89 -14.33
C TRP A 192 -13.53 17.98 -13.50
N GLU A 193 -12.25 18.24 -13.79
CA GLU A 193 -11.61 19.56 -13.85
C GLU A 193 -10.30 19.44 -14.66
N PRO A 194 -9.81 20.48 -15.36
CA PRO A 194 -8.61 20.44 -16.19
C PRO A 194 -7.29 20.18 -15.44
N HIS A 195 -7.31 20.11 -14.10
CA HIS A 195 -6.11 20.14 -13.26
C HIS A 195 -6.04 19.11 -12.11
N GLN A 196 -6.91 18.10 -12.05
CA GLN A 196 -6.92 17.14 -10.93
C GLN A 196 -7.15 15.72 -11.43
N THR A 197 -6.17 14.83 -11.23
CA THR A 197 -6.26 13.44 -11.75
C THR A 197 -5.59 12.39 -10.83
N ALA A 198 -6.35 11.36 -10.43
CA ALA A 198 -6.14 10.41 -9.33
C ALA A 198 -6.81 8.99 -9.46
N SER A 199 -6.08 7.95 -9.88
CA SER A 199 -6.40 6.48 -9.87
C SER A 199 -6.84 5.76 -11.17
N TRP A 200 -6.12 4.69 -11.53
CA TRP A 200 -6.41 3.72 -12.61
C TRP A 200 -6.27 2.28 -12.14
N LEU A 201 -7.22 1.78 -11.37
CA LEU A 201 -7.17 0.36 -10.99
C LEU A 201 -7.15 -0.50 -12.27
N ASN A 202 -6.12 -1.35 -12.41
CA ASN A 202 -6.23 -2.73 -12.89
C ASN A 202 -4.88 -3.46 -12.91
N GLY A 203 -4.90 -4.74 -12.53
CA GLY A 203 -3.79 -5.68 -12.52
C GLY A 203 -3.58 -6.34 -11.16
N ASP A 204 -4.32 -7.42 -10.87
CA ASP A 204 -4.14 -8.35 -9.73
C ASP A 204 -4.22 -7.77 -8.30
N ILE A 205 -5.31 -7.06 -7.98
CA ILE A 205 -5.69 -6.72 -6.59
C ILE A 205 -6.02 -7.97 -5.76
N ILE A 206 -6.29 -9.08 -6.44
CA ILE A 206 -6.57 -10.38 -5.84
C ILE A 206 -5.23 -11.08 -5.57
N SER A 207 -4.37 -10.43 -4.81
CA SER A 207 -3.23 -11.08 -4.21
C SER A 207 -3.65 -11.63 -2.85
N TYR A 208 -3.15 -12.81 -2.50
CA TYR A 208 -3.28 -13.33 -1.13
C TYR A 208 -2.48 -12.51 -0.11
N VAL A 209 -1.75 -11.50 -0.54
CA VAL A 209 -0.76 -10.73 0.23
C VAL A 209 -1.35 -9.33 0.56
N PRO A 210 -1.74 -9.05 1.82
CA PRO A 210 -2.23 -7.75 2.29
C PRO A 210 -1.31 -6.58 1.95
N GLU A 211 0.00 -6.82 1.96
CA GLU A 211 0.99 -5.79 1.65
C GLU A 211 1.04 -5.45 0.15
N ARG A 212 0.48 -6.30 -0.72
CA ARG A 212 0.24 -5.94 -2.14
C ARG A 212 -1.02 -5.12 -2.33
N ILE A 213 -1.88 -5.01 -1.31
CA ILE A 213 -2.95 -4.01 -1.28
C ILE A 213 -2.37 -2.58 -1.23
N ASN A 214 -1.06 -2.44 -0.92
CA ASN A 214 -0.29 -1.19 -1.04
C ASN A 214 -0.04 -0.76 -2.50
N GLN A 215 -0.34 -1.60 -3.50
CA GLN A 215 -0.19 -1.29 -4.93
C GLN A 215 -1.37 -0.43 -5.40
N ARG A 216 -1.44 0.81 -4.90
CA ARG A 216 -2.49 1.77 -5.25
C ARG A 216 -1.90 2.92 -6.03
N LEU A 217 -2.60 3.26 -7.09
CA LEU A 217 -2.35 4.50 -7.79
C LEU A 217 -3.00 5.62 -6.96
N PHE A 218 -2.15 6.51 -6.46
CA PHE A 218 -2.54 7.56 -5.52
C PHE A 218 -3.23 8.72 -6.23
N ARG A 219 -3.94 9.52 -5.42
CA ARG A 219 -4.58 10.74 -5.92
C ARG A 219 -3.58 11.88 -6.01
N ASN A 220 -3.47 12.52 -7.18
CA ASN A 220 -2.67 13.74 -7.37
C ASN A 220 -3.55 15.00 -7.29
N ASP A 221 -4.23 15.20 -6.17
CA ASP A 221 -5.14 16.35 -5.96
C ASP A 221 -4.73 17.25 -4.79
N ASN A 222 -3.52 17.04 -4.24
CA ASN A 222 -2.95 17.79 -3.11
C ASN A 222 -3.83 17.82 -1.84
N THR A 223 -4.80 16.90 -1.73
CA THR A 223 -5.58 16.78 -0.50
C THR A 223 -4.74 16.15 0.61
N ASP A 224 -4.99 16.58 1.85
CA ASP A 224 -4.27 16.07 3.01
C ASP A 224 -4.47 14.56 3.19
N ILE A 225 -5.68 14.05 2.92
CA ILE A 225 -5.95 12.60 2.93
C ILE A 225 -5.14 11.87 1.84
N ALA A 226 -4.95 12.44 0.65
CA ALA A 226 -4.17 11.81 -0.41
C ALA A 226 -2.67 11.73 -0.05
N ASN A 227 -2.13 12.75 0.62
CA ASN A 227 -0.76 12.70 1.13
C ASN A 227 -0.65 11.64 2.23
N LEU A 228 -1.56 11.68 3.21
CA LEU A 228 -1.63 10.70 4.29
C LEU A 228 -1.71 9.25 3.76
N SER A 229 -2.45 9.02 2.68
CA SER A 229 -2.66 7.72 2.04
C SER A 229 -1.36 7.05 1.53
N LEU A 230 -0.32 7.84 1.22
CA LEU A 230 1.00 7.33 0.84
C LEU A 230 1.69 6.58 1.98
N TYR A 231 1.34 6.93 3.21
CA TYR A 231 1.98 6.45 4.44
C TYR A 231 1.09 5.51 5.25
N LEU A 232 -0.25 5.63 5.16
CA LEU A 232 -1.18 4.88 6.02
C LEU A 232 -1.04 3.36 5.93
N ARG A 233 -1.00 2.80 4.71
CA ARG A 233 -0.98 1.33 4.55
C ARG A 233 0.37 0.70 4.89
N PRO A 234 1.50 1.29 4.45
CA PRO A 234 2.82 0.90 4.99
C PRO A 234 2.87 1.03 6.51
N SER A 235 2.24 2.06 7.08
CA SER A 235 2.13 2.23 8.53
C SER A 235 1.34 1.07 9.15
N ILE A 236 0.18 0.68 8.57
CA ILE A 236 -0.64 -0.47 8.99
C ILE A 236 0.25 -1.70 9.23
N GLY A 237 1.09 -2.06 8.26
CA GLY A 237 2.02 -3.19 8.38
C GLY A 237 2.98 -3.12 9.59
N LEU A 238 3.28 -1.93 10.11
CA LEU A 238 4.14 -1.76 11.29
C LEU A 238 3.40 -2.09 12.59
N LEU A 239 2.08 -1.88 12.67
CA LEU A 239 1.27 -2.25 13.84
C LEU A 239 0.72 -3.68 13.77
N THR A 240 0.88 -4.38 12.66
CA THR A 240 0.23 -5.69 12.44
C THR A 240 1.03 -6.88 12.97
N GLY A 241 2.24 -6.65 13.49
CA GLY A 241 2.71 -7.54 14.53
C GLY A 241 4.17 -7.41 14.89
N LEU A 242 4.43 -7.65 16.17
CA LEU A 242 5.72 -8.14 16.64
C LEU A 242 5.93 -9.62 16.25
N ASP A 243 4.84 -10.29 15.90
CA ASP A 243 4.82 -11.67 15.44
C ASP A 243 4.04 -11.85 14.15
N LEU A 244 4.58 -11.36 13.02
CA LEU A 244 4.00 -11.63 11.70
C LEU A 244 4.13 -13.10 11.27
N GLY A 245 4.06 -14.08 12.18
CA GLY A 245 4.40 -15.49 11.94
C GLY A 245 5.88 -15.80 12.19
N GLY A 246 6.51 -15.05 13.09
CA GLY A 246 7.91 -15.18 13.47
C GLY A 246 8.91 -14.36 12.67
N TRP A 247 8.49 -13.73 11.57
CA TRP A 247 9.40 -13.01 10.68
C TRP A 247 10.13 -11.85 11.34
N ASN A 248 9.43 -10.98 12.07
CA ASN A 248 10.08 -9.83 12.68
C ASN A 248 11.12 -10.26 13.73
N LEU A 249 10.82 -11.32 14.51
CA LEU A 249 11.76 -11.93 15.44
C LEU A 249 12.95 -12.59 14.72
N HIS A 250 12.73 -13.27 13.59
CA HIS A 250 13.79 -13.85 12.76
C HIS A 250 14.67 -12.77 12.16
N TYR A 251 14.08 -11.85 11.43
CA TYR A 251 14.79 -10.83 10.69
C TYR A 251 15.60 -9.91 11.61
N MET A 252 15.07 -9.57 12.79
CA MET A 252 15.79 -8.80 13.82
C MET A 252 16.66 -9.68 14.72
N TYR A 253 16.80 -10.97 14.42
CA TYR A 253 17.60 -11.95 15.16
C TYR A 253 17.37 -11.92 16.68
N CYS A 254 16.13 -11.72 17.10
CA CYS A 254 15.75 -11.76 18.50
C CYS A 254 15.93 -13.18 19.03
N TYR A 255 16.62 -13.33 20.16
CA TYR A 255 16.93 -14.66 20.70
C TYR A 255 15.65 -15.46 21.04
N LEU A 256 14.54 -14.78 21.36
CA LEU A 256 13.26 -15.42 21.64
C LEU A 256 12.69 -16.19 20.45
N TYR A 257 13.10 -15.90 19.22
CA TYR A 257 12.69 -16.69 18.05
C TYR A 257 13.01 -18.18 18.24
N ARG A 258 14.14 -18.48 18.86
CA ARG A 258 14.57 -19.86 19.17
C ARG A 258 13.54 -20.57 20.03
N LEU A 259 12.90 -19.86 20.96
CA LEU A 259 11.92 -20.40 21.91
C LEU A 259 10.51 -20.43 21.33
N ILE A 260 10.11 -19.40 20.58
CA ILE A 260 8.76 -19.22 20.02
C ILE A 260 8.55 -20.09 18.76
N TYR A 261 9.63 -20.30 18.00
CA TYR A 261 9.67 -21.05 16.74
C TYR A 261 10.79 -22.11 16.72
N PRO A 262 10.77 -23.09 17.66
CA PRO A 262 11.88 -24.02 17.84
C PRO A 262 12.12 -24.93 16.63
N ASP A 263 11.06 -25.33 15.93
CA ASP A 263 11.17 -26.18 14.74
C ASP A 263 11.72 -25.40 13.53
N ASP A 264 11.20 -24.19 13.29
CA ASP A 264 11.68 -23.32 12.22
C ASP A 264 13.16 -22.94 12.48
N TYR A 265 13.52 -22.64 13.73
CA TYR A 265 14.91 -22.39 14.13
C TYR A 265 15.82 -23.62 13.93
N ALA A 266 15.36 -24.82 14.29
CA ALA A 266 16.12 -26.06 14.13
C ALA A 266 16.44 -26.36 12.66
N GLY A 267 15.58 -25.95 11.72
CA GLY A 267 15.81 -26.09 10.28
C GLY A 267 16.85 -25.13 9.69
N LEU A 268 17.32 -24.12 10.44
CA LEU A 268 18.31 -23.15 9.95
C LEU A 268 19.73 -23.71 9.92
N GLU A 269 20.54 -23.20 9.00
CA GLU A 269 21.99 -23.45 8.96
C GLU A 269 22.69 -22.94 10.22
N ALA A 270 23.81 -23.55 10.59
CA ALA A 270 24.57 -23.20 11.80
C ALA A 270 25.02 -21.72 11.82
N SER A 271 25.43 -21.19 10.67
CA SER A 271 25.85 -19.80 10.48
C SER A 271 24.72 -18.80 10.76
N GLU A 272 23.49 -19.14 10.37
CA GLU A 272 22.30 -18.34 10.60
C GLU A 272 21.83 -18.46 12.06
N LYS A 273 21.83 -19.68 12.59
CA LYS A 273 21.51 -19.97 14.00
C LYS A 273 22.31 -19.13 14.98
N ALA A 274 23.58 -18.85 14.67
CA ALA A 274 24.49 -18.08 15.51
C ALA A 274 24.19 -16.57 15.58
N LYS A 275 23.29 -16.05 14.74
CA LYS A 275 22.93 -14.62 14.70
C LYS A 275 21.85 -14.24 15.71
N PHE A 276 21.04 -15.21 16.18
CA PHE A 276 19.91 -15.02 17.09
C PHE A 276 20.31 -14.67 18.52
N THR A 277 20.87 -13.48 18.68
CA THR A 277 21.50 -13.00 19.91
C THR A 277 20.98 -11.65 20.38
N ASN A 278 20.06 -11.02 19.65
CA ASN A 278 19.52 -9.74 20.06
C ASN A 278 18.58 -9.92 21.25
N SER A 279 18.71 -9.04 22.24
CA SER A 279 17.82 -9.03 23.41
C SER A 279 16.40 -8.58 23.03
N VAL A 280 15.41 -8.93 23.85
CA VAL A 280 14.04 -8.43 23.66
C VAL A 280 14.00 -6.91 23.74
N GLN A 281 14.74 -6.30 24.67
CA GLN A 281 14.79 -4.83 24.77
C GLN A 281 15.33 -4.19 23.50
N THR A 282 16.42 -4.72 22.95
CA THR A 282 16.98 -4.23 21.68
C THR A 282 15.96 -4.36 20.56
N TYR A 283 15.32 -5.54 20.45
CA TYR A 283 14.29 -5.78 19.44
C TYR A 283 13.13 -4.79 19.56
N LEU A 284 12.59 -4.59 20.76
CA LEU A 284 11.48 -3.65 20.99
C LEU A 284 11.90 -2.20 20.72
N THR A 285 13.08 -1.77 21.14
CA THR A 285 13.59 -0.43 20.85
C THR A 285 13.70 -0.16 19.35
N GLU A 286 14.20 -1.12 18.57
CA GLU A 286 14.23 -1.00 17.11
C GLU A 286 12.81 -0.95 16.53
N MET A 287 11.90 -1.83 16.98
CA MET A 287 10.50 -1.83 16.53
C MET A 287 9.79 -0.50 16.84
N HIS A 288 9.95 0.07 18.04
CA HIS A 288 9.40 1.39 18.40
C HIS A 288 9.92 2.52 17.53
N GLY A 289 11.20 2.46 17.13
CA GLY A 289 11.77 3.38 16.15
C GLY A 289 11.01 3.40 14.80
N TYR A 290 10.25 2.36 14.49
CA TYR A 290 9.38 2.27 13.32
C TYR A 290 7.91 2.52 13.64
N THR A 291 7.38 1.93 14.71
CA THR A 291 5.95 2.00 15.03
C THR A 291 5.53 3.37 15.54
N ASP A 292 6.33 4.04 16.36
CA ASP A 292 5.95 5.31 16.96
C ASP A 292 5.80 6.43 15.88
N PRO A 293 6.70 6.52 14.87
CA PRO A 293 6.44 7.30 13.65
C PRO A 293 5.12 6.94 12.97
N ALA A 294 4.84 5.64 12.84
CA ALA A 294 3.65 5.13 12.18
C ALA A 294 2.36 5.58 12.90
N GLU A 295 2.35 5.53 14.24
CA GLU A 295 1.24 5.92 15.13
C GLU A 295 0.66 7.31 14.82
N GLN A 296 1.50 8.25 14.38
CA GLN A 296 1.07 9.60 14.01
C GLN A 296 0.14 9.59 12.80
N PHE A 297 0.41 8.75 11.79
CA PHE A 297 -0.45 8.64 10.61
C PHE A 297 -1.83 8.09 10.96
N TYR A 298 -1.89 7.10 11.86
CA TYR A 298 -3.18 6.59 12.34
C TYR A 298 -3.95 7.59 13.16
N THR A 299 -3.27 8.35 14.03
CA THR A 299 -3.92 9.41 14.81
C THR A 299 -4.57 10.45 13.89
N ARG A 300 -3.91 10.77 12.76
CA ARG A 300 -4.49 11.63 11.73
C ARG A 300 -5.70 10.98 11.06
N LEU A 301 -5.62 9.69 10.69
CA LEU A 301 -6.75 8.94 10.13
C LEU A 301 -7.93 8.87 11.10
N ASP A 302 -7.70 8.63 12.40
CA ASP A 302 -8.73 8.67 13.44
C ASP A 302 -9.45 10.02 13.43
N GLY A 303 -8.70 11.12 13.29
CA GLY A 303 -9.29 12.47 13.14
C GLY A 303 -10.21 12.62 11.91
N TYR A 304 -9.93 11.92 10.81
CA TYR A 304 -10.81 11.86 9.64
C TYR A 304 -12.06 11.02 9.91
N LEU A 305 -11.89 9.85 10.53
CA LEU A 305 -12.97 8.91 10.84
C LEU A 305 -13.90 9.42 11.95
N ASP A 306 -13.42 10.32 12.82
CA ASP A 306 -14.21 10.96 13.88
C ASP A 306 -14.94 12.24 13.41
N ASN A 307 -14.68 12.69 12.17
CA ASN A 307 -15.32 13.88 11.62
C ASN A 307 -16.66 13.55 10.94
N ALA A 308 -17.75 13.64 11.71
CA ALA A 308 -19.09 13.31 11.24
C ALA A 308 -19.55 14.12 10.01
N SER A 309 -19.23 15.42 9.93
CA SER A 309 -19.61 16.25 8.78
C SER A 309 -18.93 15.79 7.50
N LEU A 310 -17.63 15.53 7.59
CA LEU A 310 -16.83 15.01 6.49
C LEU A 310 -17.31 13.62 6.06
N LEU A 311 -17.53 12.70 7.01
CA LEU A 311 -17.99 11.36 6.70
C LEU A 311 -19.38 11.33 6.08
N ASN A 312 -20.31 12.19 6.52
CA ASN A 312 -21.63 12.29 5.89
C ASN A 312 -21.54 12.79 4.44
N SER A 313 -20.67 13.76 4.18
CA SER A 313 -20.43 14.26 2.82
C SER A 313 -19.79 13.18 1.95
N ALA A 314 -18.80 12.46 2.47
CA ALA A 314 -18.13 11.37 1.78
C ALA A 314 -19.09 10.19 1.52
N ALA A 315 -20.00 9.91 2.45
CA ALA A 315 -21.02 8.86 2.31
C ALA A 315 -21.97 9.15 1.14
N ALA A 316 -22.35 10.41 0.92
CA ALA A 316 -23.16 10.81 -0.23
C ALA A 316 -22.40 10.62 -1.56
N VAL A 317 -21.11 10.98 -1.59
CA VAL A 317 -20.23 10.75 -2.75
C VAL A 317 -20.09 9.26 -3.05
N TYR A 318 -19.88 8.43 -2.04
CA TYR A 318 -19.83 6.98 -2.21
C TYR A 318 -21.16 6.40 -2.71
N ALA A 319 -22.28 6.80 -2.10
CA ALA A 319 -23.59 6.27 -2.44
C ALA A 319 -23.95 6.50 -3.92
N SER A 320 -23.60 7.67 -4.46
CA SER A 320 -23.79 8.00 -5.88
C SER A 320 -22.86 7.22 -6.82
N ASN A 321 -21.75 6.67 -6.32
CA ASN A 321 -20.73 5.96 -7.10
C ASN A 321 -20.59 4.48 -6.70
N TYR A 322 -21.54 3.93 -5.95
CA TYR A 322 -21.44 2.62 -5.31
C TYR A 322 -21.02 1.48 -6.27
N GLU A 323 -21.70 1.30 -7.42
CA GLU A 323 -21.33 0.21 -8.32
C GLU A 323 -19.93 0.38 -8.91
N ASN A 324 -19.56 1.63 -9.20
CA ASN A 324 -18.25 1.92 -9.75
C ASN A 324 -17.17 1.58 -8.70
N ALA A 325 -17.42 1.82 -7.39
CA ALA A 325 -16.65 1.30 -6.23
C ALA A 325 -16.11 -0.09 -6.45
N TRP A 326 -17.06 -0.99 -6.63
CA TRP A 326 -16.78 -2.39 -6.60
C TRP A 326 -16.29 -2.89 -7.96
N LYS A 327 -16.85 -2.41 -9.08
CA LYS A 327 -16.37 -2.72 -10.44
C LYS A 327 -14.89 -2.42 -10.60
N THR A 328 -14.47 -1.26 -10.13
CA THR A 328 -13.09 -0.82 -10.29
C THR A 328 -12.16 -1.55 -9.32
N LEU A 329 -12.57 -1.78 -8.07
CA LEU A 329 -11.80 -2.65 -7.15
C LEU A 329 -11.67 -4.10 -7.66
N ALA A 330 -12.69 -4.60 -8.35
CA ALA A 330 -12.72 -5.94 -8.91
C ALA A 330 -12.01 -6.06 -10.26
N ASN A 331 -11.56 -4.95 -10.86
CA ASN A 331 -11.02 -4.94 -12.21
C ASN A 331 -12.04 -5.41 -13.27
N ASP A 332 -13.33 -5.25 -13.01
CA ASP A 332 -14.39 -5.80 -13.84
C ASP A 332 -15.47 -4.75 -14.12
N PRO A 333 -15.29 -3.91 -15.16
CA PRO A 333 -16.27 -2.90 -15.53
C PRO A 333 -17.60 -3.51 -16.01
N SER A 334 -17.59 -4.79 -16.42
CA SER A 334 -18.79 -5.50 -16.86
C SER A 334 -19.62 -6.08 -15.71
N TRP A 335 -19.07 -6.07 -14.48
CA TRP A 335 -19.73 -6.66 -13.32
C TRP A 335 -20.99 -5.91 -12.92
N ASN A 336 -22.13 -6.58 -12.94
CA ASN A 336 -23.34 -6.06 -12.32
C ASN A 336 -23.31 -6.32 -10.80
N VAL A 337 -22.76 -5.35 -10.05
CA VAL A 337 -22.60 -5.39 -8.60
C VAL A 337 -23.92 -5.63 -7.86
N ASN A 338 -25.02 -5.07 -8.35
CA ASN A 338 -26.33 -5.21 -7.70
C ASN A 338 -26.99 -6.57 -7.99
N ALA A 339 -26.79 -7.15 -9.17
CA ALA A 339 -27.41 -8.42 -9.55
C ALA A 339 -26.62 -9.64 -9.05
N ASP A 340 -25.29 -9.55 -8.99
CA ASP A 340 -24.42 -10.62 -8.52
C ASP A 340 -23.29 -10.08 -7.62
N PRO A 341 -23.61 -9.60 -6.41
CA PRO A 341 -22.60 -9.08 -5.48
C PRO A 341 -21.57 -10.16 -5.06
N GLY A 342 -21.87 -11.44 -5.25
CA GLY A 342 -21.01 -12.56 -4.86
C GLY A 342 -19.88 -12.89 -5.86
N LYS A 343 -19.97 -12.41 -7.11
CA LYS A 343 -19.05 -12.77 -8.21
C LYS A 343 -17.57 -12.79 -7.85
N HIS A 344 -17.12 -11.77 -7.11
CA HIS A 344 -15.72 -11.57 -6.74
C HIS A 344 -15.43 -11.81 -5.25
N ALA A 345 -16.36 -12.41 -4.50
CA ALA A 345 -16.25 -12.54 -3.04
C ALA A 345 -15.02 -13.33 -2.61
N ALA A 346 -14.72 -14.47 -3.25
CA ALA A 346 -13.53 -15.28 -2.92
C ALA A 346 -12.23 -14.48 -3.08
N ALA A 347 -12.18 -13.69 -4.14
CA ALA A 347 -11.11 -12.77 -4.48
C ALA A 347 -10.97 -11.61 -3.48
N MET A 348 -12.10 -11.11 -2.96
CA MET A 348 -12.17 -10.05 -1.94
C MET A 348 -12.18 -10.60 -0.50
N LYS A 349 -11.56 -11.77 -0.26
CA LYS A 349 -11.47 -12.41 1.08
C LYS A 349 -12.82 -12.62 1.78
N GLY A 350 -13.86 -12.89 1.00
CA GLY A 350 -15.23 -13.12 1.46
C GLY A 350 -16.04 -11.85 1.67
N LEU A 351 -15.53 -10.67 1.30
CA LEU A 351 -16.30 -9.44 1.30
C LEU A 351 -17.26 -9.41 0.11
N THR A 352 -18.47 -8.95 0.37
CA THR A 352 -19.50 -8.73 -0.65
C THR A 352 -19.97 -7.27 -0.59
N PRO A 353 -20.20 -6.61 -1.74
CA PRO A 353 -20.61 -5.21 -1.82
C PRO A 353 -21.94 -4.90 -1.12
N ASP A 354 -22.85 -5.85 -1.09
CA ASP A 354 -24.22 -5.72 -0.57
C ASP A 354 -24.26 -5.26 0.89
N ALA A 355 -23.32 -5.75 1.71
CA ALA A 355 -23.15 -5.36 3.10
C ALA A 355 -22.76 -3.88 3.30
N TYR A 356 -22.38 -3.19 2.23
CA TYR A 356 -21.87 -1.82 2.19
C TYR A 356 -22.61 -0.93 1.19
N LYS A 357 -23.87 -1.23 0.88
CA LYS A 357 -24.67 -0.44 -0.07
C LYS A 357 -25.10 0.92 0.52
N GLY A 358 -25.01 1.97 -0.31
CA GLY A 358 -25.49 3.31 0.03
C GLY A 358 -24.68 4.03 1.11
N ALA A 359 -25.21 5.17 1.59
CA ALA A 359 -24.52 6.02 2.55
C ALA A 359 -24.34 5.34 3.92
N SER A 360 -25.33 4.56 4.39
CA SER A 360 -25.21 3.76 5.61
C SER A 360 -24.12 2.70 5.49
N GLY A 361 -24.00 2.06 4.32
CA GLY A 361 -22.92 1.14 4.01
C GLY A 361 -21.54 1.78 4.08
N PHE A 362 -21.40 3.03 3.64
CA PHE A 362 -20.16 3.80 3.79
C PHE A 362 -19.78 4.04 5.25
N LEU A 363 -20.73 4.53 6.06
CA LEU A 363 -20.49 4.77 7.48
C LEU A 363 -20.14 3.48 8.23
N LYS A 364 -20.72 2.35 7.81
CA LYS A 364 -20.34 1.03 8.30
C LYS A 364 -18.89 0.69 7.95
N MET A 365 -18.42 0.93 6.72
CA MET A 365 -17.01 0.75 6.36
C MET A 365 -16.08 1.61 7.22
N ALA A 366 -16.41 2.89 7.40
CA ALA A 366 -15.60 3.82 8.18
C ALA A 366 -15.45 3.38 9.64
N GLY A 367 -16.55 3.02 10.31
CA GLY A 367 -16.46 2.56 11.70
C GLY A 367 -15.89 1.13 11.83
N GLU A 368 -15.95 0.31 10.78
CA GLU A 368 -15.27 -0.98 10.75
C GLU A 368 -13.75 -0.81 10.66
N ILE A 369 -13.25 0.13 9.85
CA ILE A 369 -11.84 0.50 9.80
C ILE A 369 -11.37 0.97 11.18
N ASP A 370 -12.10 1.87 11.82
CA ASP A 370 -11.78 2.36 13.17
C ASP A 370 -11.69 1.23 14.21
N PHE A 371 -12.67 0.31 14.20
CA PHE A 371 -12.64 -0.85 15.09
C PHE A 371 -11.42 -1.75 14.83
N LEU A 372 -11.11 -2.03 13.56
CA LEU A 372 -9.96 -2.85 13.20
C LEU A 372 -8.64 -2.16 13.55
N MET A 373 -8.54 -0.83 13.42
CA MET A 373 -7.37 -0.09 13.88
C MET A 373 -7.19 -0.20 15.40
N THR A 374 -8.29 -0.19 16.15
CA THR A 374 -8.28 -0.44 17.60
C THR A 374 -7.78 -1.86 17.91
N ILE A 375 -8.20 -2.87 17.14
CA ILE A 375 -7.68 -4.25 17.24
C ILE A 375 -6.17 -4.28 17.00
N LEU A 376 -5.67 -3.56 15.99
CA LEU A 376 -4.23 -3.50 15.69
C LEU A 376 -3.42 -2.92 16.85
N LYS A 377 -3.78 -1.71 17.30
CA LYS A 377 -3.10 -1.04 18.42
C LYS A 377 -3.13 -1.88 19.70
N THR A 378 -4.28 -2.45 20.01
CA THR A 378 -4.46 -3.28 21.22
C THR A 378 -3.67 -4.58 21.14
N GLY A 379 -3.74 -5.29 20.01
CA GLY A 379 -3.04 -6.55 19.85
C GLY A 379 -1.52 -6.39 19.74
N TYR A 380 -1.02 -5.30 19.15
CA TYR A 380 0.40 -4.96 19.21
C TYR A 380 0.87 -4.78 20.65
N ALA A 381 0.19 -3.94 21.44
CA ALA A 381 0.53 -3.71 22.85
C ALA A 381 0.46 -5.00 23.68
N GLN A 382 -0.53 -5.87 23.42
CA GLN A 382 -0.60 -7.19 24.06
C GLN A 382 0.55 -8.10 23.66
N GLN A 383 0.94 -8.12 22.37
CA GLN A 383 2.10 -8.87 21.90
C GLN A 383 3.39 -8.39 22.57
N GLU A 384 3.56 -7.08 22.73
CA GLU A 384 4.72 -6.49 23.39
C GLU A 384 4.80 -6.93 24.86
N ALA A 385 3.69 -6.80 25.60
CA ALA A 385 3.60 -7.24 26.98
C ALA A 385 3.89 -8.74 27.11
N LEU A 386 3.38 -9.56 26.19
CA LEU A 386 3.63 -11.00 26.15
C LEU A 386 5.10 -11.33 25.87
N LEU A 387 5.80 -10.59 25.00
CA LEU A 387 7.24 -10.78 24.80
C LEU A 387 8.03 -10.53 26.08
N GLY A 388 7.69 -9.47 26.83
CA GLY A 388 8.30 -9.22 28.14
C GLY A 388 8.05 -10.36 29.13
N GLN A 389 6.84 -10.93 29.15
CA GLN A 389 6.50 -12.08 29.99
C GLN A 389 7.21 -13.36 29.54
N ILE A 390 7.34 -13.59 28.24
CA ILE A 390 8.06 -14.73 27.66
C ILE A 390 9.56 -14.63 28.00
N ASP A 391 10.16 -13.45 27.90
CA ASP A 391 11.56 -13.20 28.28
C ASP A 391 11.81 -13.51 29.77
N ALA A 392 10.93 -13.01 30.64
CA ALA A 392 11.01 -13.29 32.07
C ALA A 392 10.82 -14.79 32.38
N ALA A 393 9.83 -15.44 31.76
CA ALA A 393 9.58 -16.86 31.92
C ALA A 393 10.72 -17.72 31.37
N ALA A 394 11.36 -17.33 30.27
CA ALA A 394 12.54 -17.99 29.73
C ALA A 394 13.73 -17.88 30.69
N LYS A 395 13.98 -16.70 31.27
CA LYS A 395 15.03 -16.51 32.29
C LYS A 395 14.77 -17.34 33.54
N ASP A 396 13.52 -17.45 33.99
CA ASP A 396 13.14 -18.29 35.13
C ASP A 396 13.26 -19.80 34.84
N THR A 397 12.94 -20.20 33.60
CA THR A 397 12.97 -21.61 33.17
C THR A 397 14.40 -22.11 32.92
N TYR A 398 15.22 -21.32 32.21
CA TYR A 398 16.55 -21.74 31.75
C TYR A 398 17.70 -21.18 32.59
N GLY A 399 17.42 -20.18 33.44
CA GLY A 399 18.39 -19.48 34.27
C GLY A 399 18.91 -18.19 33.62
N PRO A 400 18.98 -17.06 34.38
CA PRO A 400 19.31 -15.76 33.84
C PRO A 400 20.73 -15.69 33.25
N ALA A 401 21.71 -16.36 33.85
CA ALA A 401 23.08 -16.40 33.35
C ALA A 401 23.19 -17.13 31.99
N LYS A 402 22.40 -18.18 31.77
CA LYS A 402 22.37 -18.90 30.49
C LYS A 402 21.77 -18.04 29.39
N ILE A 403 20.64 -17.37 29.67
CA ILE A 403 20.03 -16.43 28.72
C ILE A 403 20.95 -15.25 28.43
N ALA A 404 21.59 -14.69 29.46
CA ALA A 404 22.58 -13.61 29.28
C ALA A 404 23.74 -14.05 28.38
N GLY A 405 24.21 -15.30 28.50
CA GLY A 405 25.24 -15.87 27.62
C GLY A 405 24.81 -16.04 26.15
N LEU A 406 23.51 -16.00 25.85
CA LEU A 406 23.01 -15.99 24.47
C LEU A 406 22.98 -14.58 23.86
N ILE A 407 22.89 -13.55 24.70
CA ILE A 407 22.72 -12.17 24.29
C ILE A 407 24.09 -11.53 24.04
N ARG A 408 24.26 -10.89 22.88
CA ARG A 408 25.49 -10.14 22.58
C ARG A 408 25.42 -8.72 23.12
N MET A 409 26.55 -8.21 23.62
CA MET A 409 26.69 -6.80 24.02
C MET A 409 26.51 -5.84 22.85
N THR A 410 27.00 -6.23 21.67
CA THR A 410 26.76 -5.50 20.42
C THR A 410 25.73 -6.27 19.61
N PRO A 411 24.52 -5.71 19.43
CA PRO A 411 23.47 -6.36 18.66
C PRO A 411 23.86 -6.58 17.20
N VAL A 412 23.32 -7.64 16.62
CA VAL A 412 23.34 -7.83 15.17
C VAL A 412 22.35 -6.84 14.56
N LYS A 413 22.84 -5.87 13.79
CA LYS A 413 22.00 -4.83 13.19
C LYS A 413 21.29 -5.33 11.94
N ARG A 414 19.98 -5.16 11.89
CA ARG A 414 19.11 -5.30 10.72
C ARG A 414 18.09 -4.17 10.80
N PHE A 415 17.81 -3.52 9.68
CA PHE A 415 16.83 -2.44 9.62
C PHE A 415 15.56 -2.94 8.94
N TRP A 416 14.41 -2.56 9.49
CA TRP A 416 13.10 -2.71 8.85
C TRP A 416 12.79 -1.47 8.01
N PRO A 417 12.17 -1.58 6.83
CA PRO A 417 11.82 -2.80 6.11
C PRO A 417 13.07 -3.51 5.59
N PRO A 418 12.94 -4.76 5.15
CA PRO A 418 14.07 -5.52 4.64
C PRO A 418 14.82 -4.79 3.52
N GLU A 419 16.15 -4.83 3.55
CA GLU A 419 16.97 -4.26 2.46
C GLU A 419 16.58 -4.87 1.09
N PRO A 420 16.57 -4.08 0.00
CA PRO A 420 16.27 -4.58 -1.34
C PRO A 420 17.15 -5.78 -1.74
N GLY A 421 16.57 -6.73 -2.49
CA GLY A 421 17.29 -7.91 -2.98
C GLY A 421 16.79 -9.23 -2.38
N GLU A 422 17.70 -10.07 -1.88
CA GLU A 422 17.33 -11.39 -1.34
C GLU A 422 16.37 -11.32 -0.15
N SER A 423 16.49 -10.31 0.71
CA SER A 423 15.65 -10.18 1.91
C SER A 423 14.18 -9.99 1.53
N VAL A 424 13.89 -9.18 0.50
CA VAL A 424 12.53 -8.98 -0.01
C VAL A 424 11.98 -10.24 -0.68
N LYS A 425 12.80 -10.99 -1.43
CA LYS A 425 12.37 -12.29 -2.01
C LYS A 425 12.01 -13.28 -0.90
N ARG A 426 12.81 -13.35 0.16
CA ARG A 426 12.55 -14.20 1.34
C ARG A 426 11.29 -13.76 2.07
N PHE A 427 11.08 -12.46 2.22
CA PHE A 427 9.88 -11.89 2.83
C PHE A 427 8.61 -12.23 2.04
N ASN A 428 8.60 -12.01 0.72
CA ASN A 428 7.48 -12.38 -0.15
C ASN A 428 7.17 -13.90 -0.15
N LEU A 429 8.20 -14.74 0.02
CA LEU A 429 8.00 -16.19 0.20
C LEU A 429 7.41 -16.49 1.57
N PHE A 430 7.90 -15.82 2.61
CA PHE A 430 7.40 -15.90 3.96
C PHE A 430 5.92 -15.52 4.05
N GLU A 431 5.51 -14.37 3.52
CA GLU A 431 4.11 -13.92 3.55
C GLU A 431 3.16 -14.92 2.88
N ARG A 432 3.55 -15.50 1.74
CA ARG A 432 2.80 -16.57 1.07
C ARG A 432 2.65 -17.81 1.94
N ASN A 433 3.62 -18.07 2.82
CA ASN A 433 3.56 -19.17 3.78
C ASN A 433 2.75 -18.80 5.03
N VAL A 434 2.80 -17.54 5.48
CA VAL A 434 1.99 -17.03 6.61
C VAL A 434 0.51 -17.19 6.32
N MET A 435 0.04 -16.85 5.12
CA MET A 435 -1.36 -17.06 4.72
C MET A 435 -1.83 -18.51 4.95
N ARG A 436 -1.02 -19.47 4.50
CA ARG A 436 -1.32 -20.89 4.72
C ARG A 436 -1.31 -21.24 6.21
N LYS A 437 -0.37 -20.68 6.99
CA LYS A 437 -0.33 -20.87 8.45
C LYS A 437 -1.56 -20.29 9.13
N VAL A 438 -2.03 -19.11 8.72
CA VAL A 438 -3.26 -18.47 9.22
C VAL A 438 -4.47 -19.34 8.93
N ASP A 439 -4.66 -19.78 7.68
CA ASP A 439 -5.79 -20.65 7.31
C ASP A 439 -5.78 -21.97 8.10
N LEU A 440 -4.60 -22.56 8.32
CA LEU A 440 -4.44 -23.76 9.16
C LEU A 440 -4.83 -23.50 10.62
N ILE A 441 -4.37 -22.38 11.20
CA ILE A 441 -4.71 -21.99 12.57
C ILE A 441 -6.23 -21.77 12.68
N ASP A 442 -6.83 -21.06 11.74
CA ASP A 442 -8.27 -20.78 11.72
C ASP A 442 -9.10 -22.06 11.68
N ASN A 443 -8.72 -22.99 10.80
CA ASN A 443 -9.36 -24.31 10.68
C ASN A 443 -9.24 -25.13 11.97
N GLN A 444 -8.07 -25.12 12.62
CA GLN A 444 -7.83 -25.89 13.84
C GLN A 444 -8.56 -25.30 15.05
N LEU A 445 -8.58 -23.97 15.18
CA LEU A 445 -9.28 -23.28 16.27
C LEU A 445 -10.80 -23.22 16.06
N ARG A 446 -11.29 -23.58 14.86
CA ARG A 446 -12.70 -23.47 14.46
C ARG A 446 -13.23 -22.06 14.68
N ILE A 447 -12.45 -21.06 14.27
CA ILE A 447 -12.77 -19.66 14.43
C ILE A 447 -13.12 -19.10 13.05
N ASP A 448 -14.37 -18.67 12.88
CA ASP A 448 -14.74 -17.82 11.75
C ASP A 448 -14.41 -16.35 12.09
N ARG A 449 -13.17 -15.96 11.81
CA ARG A 449 -12.71 -14.58 12.03
C ARG A 449 -13.46 -13.57 11.19
N ARG A 450 -14.07 -13.97 10.07
CA ARG A 450 -14.89 -13.09 9.25
C ARG A 450 -16.08 -12.63 10.08
N THR A 451 -16.83 -13.55 10.66
CA THR A 451 -18.00 -13.22 11.48
C THR A 451 -17.64 -12.52 12.79
N LEU A 452 -16.49 -12.83 13.40
CA LEU A 452 -16.05 -12.19 14.65
C LEU A 452 -15.62 -10.72 14.47
N LEU A 453 -15.00 -10.40 13.34
CA LEU A 453 -14.51 -9.06 13.03
C LEU A 453 -15.54 -8.24 12.23
N ILE A 454 -16.54 -8.89 11.63
CA ILE A 454 -17.79 -8.29 11.15
C ILE A 454 -18.78 -8.25 12.32
N ARG A 455 -18.55 -7.41 13.34
CA ARG A 455 -19.68 -7.05 14.20
C ARG A 455 -20.51 -6.00 13.45
N PRO A 456 -21.82 -6.22 13.21
CA PRO A 456 -22.67 -5.11 12.82
C PRO A 456 -22.59 -4.12 13.97
N MET A 457 -22.05 -2.92 13.71
CA MET A 457 -22.43 -1.78 14.54
C MET A 457 -23.96 -1.80 14.54
N GLN A 458 -24.57 -2.13 15.67
CA GLN A 458 -25.95 -1.74 15.91
C GLN A 458 -25.91 -0.22 15.89
N MET A 459 -26.15 0.37 14.73
CA MET A 459 -26.45 1.78 14.64
C MET A 459 -27.76 1.94 15.39
N THR A 460 -27.68 2.41 16.63
CA THR A 460 -28.86 2.85 17.35
C THR A 460 -29.56 3.86 16.44
N PRO A 461 -30.84 3.67 16.05
CA PRO A 461 -31.46 4.44 14.97
C PRO A 461 -31.64 5.94 15.23
N VAL A 462 -31.10 6.47 16.33
CA VAL A 462 -31.50 7.75 16.91
C VAL A 462 -30.29 8.56 17.38
N ASN A 463 -29.24 8.66 16.55
CA ASN A 463 -28.38 9.86 16.43
C ASN A 463 -27.21 9.59 15.48
N PRO A 464 -26.95 10.44 14.47
CA PRO A 464 -25.79 10.33 13.58
C PRO A 464 -24.46 10.75 14.25
N ASN A 465 -24.43 10.88 15.57
CA ASN A 465 -23.21 11.10 16.32
C ASN A 465 -22.41 9.79 16.37
N LEU A 466 -21.42 9.67 15.49
CA LEU A 466 -20.30 8.71 15.49
C LEU A 466 -19.55 8.59 16.84
N ARG A 467 -19.92 9.40 17.84
CA ARG A 467 -19.24 9.55 19.13
C ARG A 467 -20.00 8.85 20.25
N LEU A 468 -19.57 7.63 20.59
CA LEU A 468 -19.69 7.11 21.97
C LEU A 468 -18.84 5.84 22.26
N VAL A 469 -17.86 5.47 21.42
CA VAL A 469 -17.41 4.07 21.39
C VAL A 469 -15.92 3.81 21.63
N SER A 470 -15.04 4.79 21.88
CA SER A 470 -13.58 4.48 21.98
C SER A 470 -13.24 3.54 23.15
N ALA A 471 -13.81 3.75 24.35
CA ALA A 471 -13.58 2.87 25.51
C ALA A 471 -14.27 1.50 25.35
N THR A 472 -15.51 1.47 24.84
CA THR A 472 -16.24 0.22 24.55
C THR A 472 -15.58 -0.58 23.44
N ARG A 473 -15.00 0.08 22.42
CA ARG A 473 -14.22 -0.53 21.33
C ARG A 473 -12.94 -1.16 21.83
N LYS A 474 -12.24 -0.52 22.78
CA LYS A 474 -11.02 -1.12 23.38
C LYS A 474 -11.36 -2.40 24.14
N SER A 475 -12.38 -2.39 25.01
CA SER A 475 -12.79 -3.60 25.73
C SER A 475 -13.31 -4.70 24.78
N ASP A 476 -14.04 -4.33 23.73
CA ASP A 476 -14.48 -5.28 22.71
C ASP A 476 -13.31 -5.86 21.92
N ALA A 477 -12.31 -5.03 21.59
CA ALA A 477 -11.09 -5.46 20.93
C ALA A 477 -10.28 -6.43 21.81
N GLU A 478 -10.10 -6.10 23.08
CA GLU A 478 -9.47 -6.98 24.07
C GLU A 478 -10.24 -8.30 24.20
N ASN A 479 -11.58 -8.27 24.24
CA ASN A 479 -12.40 -9.49 24.29
C ASN A 479 -12.20 -10.37 23.06
N VAL A 480 -12.14 -9.80 21.86
CA VAL A 480 -11.90 -10.55 20.61
C VAL A 480 -10.52 -11.21 20.63
N LEU A 481 -9.48 -10.47 21.03
CA LEU A 481 -8.11 -10.98 21.13
C LEU A 481 -7.99 -12.09 22.20
N ASN A 482 -8.60 -11.88 23.37
CA ASN A 482 -8.59 -12.83 24.47
C ASN A 482 -9.36 -14.13 24.14
N LEU A 483 -10.49 -14.03 23.43
CA LEU A 483 -11.24 -15.21 22.98
C LEU A 483 -10.38 -16.13 22.09
N ASN A 484 -9.57 -15.53 21.22
CA ASN A 484 -8.68 -16.28 20.32
C ASN A 484 -7.54 -16.95 21.11
N ALA A 485 -6.96 -16.23 22.07
CA ALA A 485 -5.94 -16.76 22.96
C ALA A 485 -6.46 -17.93 23.83
N GLN A 486 -7.69 -17.86 24.33
CA GLN A 486 -8.33 -18.94 25.10
C GLN A 486 -8.56 -20.19 24.25
N LYS A 487 -9.04 -20.05 23.00
CA LYS A 487 -9.24 -21.19 22.10
C LYS A 487 -7.94 -21.85 21.66
N TYR A 488 -6.85 -21.08 21.57
CA TYR A 488 -5.53 -21.59 21.20
C TYR A 488 -4.97 -22.59 22.21
N GLN A 489 -5.25 -22.41 23.51
CA GLN A 489 -4.78 -23.30 24.59
C GLN A 489 -5.27 -24.75 24.44
N ALA A 490 -6.40 -25.00 23.78
CA ALA A 490 -6.96 -26.34 23.60
C ALA A 490 -6.49 -27.05 22.31
N GLY A 491 -6.03 -26.30 21.30
CA GLY A 491 -5.80 -26.84 19.94
C GLY A 491 -4.34 -26.93 19.50
N TYR A 492 -3.43 -26.15 20.08
CA TYR A 492 -2.02 -26.05 19.64
C TYR A 492 -1.07 -26.26 20.82
N LYS A 493 -0.47 -27.45 20.94
CA LYS A 493 0.64 -27.67 21.88
C LYS A 493 1.90 -27.05 21.30
N THR A 494 2.21 -25.80 21.63
CA THR A 494 3.55 -25.26 21.42
C THR A 494 4.51 -26.06 22.31
N THR A 495 5.32 -26.94 21.72
CA THR A 495 6.28 -27.74 22.49
C THR A 495 7.65 -27.10 22.39
N VAL A 496 8.18 -26.59 23.51
CA VAL A 496 9.55 -26.07 23.55
C VAL A 496 10.49 -27.24 23.87
N SER A 497 11.33 -27.62 22.91
CA SER A 497 12.36 -28.66 23.09
C SER A 497 13.73 -28.01 23.29
N ALA A 498 14.32 -28.24 24.46
CA ALA A 498 15.63 -27.71 24.83
C ALA A 498 16.74 -28.07 23.80
N GLU A 499 16.68 -29.26 23.21
CA GLU A 499 17.59 -29.69 22.13
C GLU A 499 17.44 -28.86 20.86
N LYS A 500 16.20 -28.53 20.48
CA LYS A 500 15.89 -27.74 19.27
C LYS A 500 16.28 -26.28 19.43
N VAL A 501 16.26 -25.76 20.66
CA VAL A 501 16.57 -24.34 20.96
C VAL A 501 18.03 -24.11 21.36
N GLY A 502 18.85 -25.16 21.36
CA GLY A 502 20.29 -25.07 21.64
C GLY A 502 20.63 -24.70 23.08
N ILE A 503 19.76 -25.04 24.04
CA ILE A 503 19.99 -24.85 25.48
C ILE A 503 20.04 -26.24 26.13
N SER A 504 21.12 -26.55 26.85
CA SER A 504 21.29 -27.86 27.50
C SER A 504 20.23 -28.10 28.59
N ALA A 505 19.53 -29.23 28.46
CA ALA A 505 18.34 -29.64 29.21
C ALA A 505 18.70 -30.47 30.46
N ALA A 506 19.17 -29.84 31.52
CA ALA A 506 19.18 -30.50 32.83
C ALA A 506 17.86 -30.14 33.55
N ALA A 507 17.01 -31.14 33.77
CA ALA A 507 15.78 -31.13 34.57
C ALA A 507 15.01 -29.79 34.60
N LEU A 508 14.42 -29.40 33.46
CA LEU A 508 13.52 -28.24 33.42
C LEU A 508 12.25 -28.53 34.22
N ASP A 509 11.89 -27.63 35.14
CA ASP A 509 10.64 -27.71 35.89
C ASP A 509 9.44 -27.70 34.91
N ALA A 510 8.56 -28.70 35.07
CA ALA A 510 7.45 -28.93 34.16
C ALA A 510 6.42 -27.78 34.20
N MET A 511 6.19 -27.17 35.36
CA MET A 511 5.24 -26.07 35.51
C MET A 511 5.79 -24.78 34.89
N LYS A 512 7.09 -24.50 35.08
CA LYS A 512 7.76 -23.36 34.43
C LYS A 512 7.74 -23.48 32.91
N LYS A 513 8.02 -24.68 32.40
CA LYS A 513 7.93 -24.98 30.97
C LYS A 513 6.51 -24.79 30.45
N GLN A 514 5.50 -25.33 31.14
CA GLN A 514 4.10 -25.18 30.74
C GLN A 514 3.67 -23.71 30.69
N LYS A 515 4.06 -22.92 31.69
CA LYS A 515 3.80 -21.47 31.72
C LYS A 515 4.42 -20.75 30.51
N LEU A 516 5.67 -21.07 30.17
CA LEU A 516 6.34 -20.51 29.00
C LEU A 516 5.60 -20.89 27.70
N GLU A 517 5.21 -22.16 27.55
CA GLU A 517 4.45 -22.66 26.39
C GLU A 517 3.09 -21.96 26.26
N GLU A 518 2.40 -21.72 27.38
CA GLU A 518 1.13 -21.00 27.43
C GLU A 518 1.28 -19.55 26.95
N LEU A 519 2.30 -18.83 27.45
CA LEU A 519 2.58 -17.44 27.06
C LEU A 519 2.92 -17.35 25.56
N ILE A 520 3.74 -18.26 25.06
CA ILE A 520 4.07 -18.34 23.63
C ILE A 520 2.81 -18.62 22.81
N GLY A 521 1.94 -19.53 23.27
CA GLY A 521 0.68 -19.81 22.60
C GLY A 521 -0.22 -18.59 22.49
N LYS A 522 -0.37 -17.84 23.58
CA LYS A 522 -1.11 -16.56 23.61
C LYS A 522 -0.55 -15.54 22.61
N PHE A 523 0.78 -15.39 22.59
CA PHE A 523 1.47 -14.47 21.69
C PHE A 523 1.19 -14.77 20.21
N LYS A 524 1.29 -16.05 19.82
CA LYS A 524 1.04 -16.51 18.45
C LYS A 524 -0.43 -16.48 18.06
N ALA A 525 -1.35 -16.60 19.02
CA ALA A 525 -2.80 -16.60 18.77
C ALA A 525 -3.34 -15.22 18.35
N ILE A 526 -2.63 -14.14 18.70
CA ILE A 526 -2.99 -12.77 18.35
C ILE A 526 -2.71 -12.49 16.85
N SER A 527 -1.61 -13.03 16.32
CA SER A 527 -1.08 -12.72 14.99
C SER A 527 -2.08 -12.91 13.84
N PRO A 528 -2.88 -13.99 13.77
CA PRO A 528 -3.91 -14.14 12.73
C PRO A 528 -4.97 -13.05 12.73
N SER A 529 -5.34 -12.53 13.92
CA SER A 529 -6.32 -11.44 14.03
C SER A 529 -5.77 -10.12 13.52
N LEU A 530 -4.51 -9.83 13.85
CA LEU A 530 -3.82 -8.63 13.36
C LEU A 530 -3.66 -8.66 11.85
N TYR A 531 -3.21 -9.81 11.31
CA TYR A 531 -3.05 -10.02 9.88
C TYR A 531 -4.38 -9.88 9.11
N TYR A 532 -5.47 -10.41 9.66
CA TYR A 532 -6.79 -10.23 9.05
C TYR A 532 -7.27 -8.77 9.12
N ALA A 533 -7.06 -8.10 10.26
CA ALA A 533 -7.40 -6.70 10.43
C ALA A 533 -6.62 -5.82 9.43
N GLU A 534 -5.32 -6.07 9.23
CA GLU A 534 -4.49 -5.41 8.21
C GLU A 534 -5.12 -5.46 6.83
N GLY A 535 -5.33 -6.68 6.31
CA GLY A 535 -5.80 -6.86 4.94
C GLY A 535 -7.17 -6.24 4.72
N ARG A 536 -8.00 -6.27 5.76
CA ARG A 536 -9.35 -5.72 5.71
C ARG A 536 -9.39 -4.20 5.79
N ILE A 537 -8.60 -3.58 6.69
CA ILE A 537 -8.42 -2.13 6.71
C ILE A 537 -7.87 -1.68 5.37
N SER A 538 -6.76 -2.28 4.93
CA SER A 538 -6.11 -1.95 3.67
C SER A 538 -7.14 -1.99 2.54
N PHE A 539 -7.94 -3.05 2.42
CA PHE A 539 -9.01 -3.12 1.41
C PHE A 539 -10.02 -1.96 1.50
N LEU A 540 -10.72 -1.82 2.63
CA LEU A 540 -11.82 -0.85 2.79
C LEU A 540 -11.37 0.61 2.72
N LEU A 541 -10.16 0.89 3.23
CA LEU A 541 -9.60 2.23 3.27
C LEU A 541 -9.44 2.85 1.87
N SER A 542 -9.38 2.05 0.81
CA SER A 542 -9.35 2.55 -0.59
C SER A 542 -10.58 3.35 -0.93
N ILE A 543 -11.73 2.83 -0.50
CA ILE A 543 -13.05 3.39 -0.80
C ILE A 543 -13.27 4.65 0.05
N VAL A 544 -12.85 4.58 1.31
CA VAL A 544 -12.99 5.69 2.27
C VAL A 544 -12.09 6.86 1.89
N GLU A 545 -10.81 6.64 1.61
CA GLU A 545 -9.87 7.68 1.17
C GLU A 545 -10.34 8.36 -0.12
N ASP A 546 -10.81 7.59 -1.12
CA ASP A 546 -11.30 8.18 -2.37
C ASP A 546 -12.49 9.11 -2.13
N SER A 547 -13.45 8.66 -1.32
CA SER A 547 -14.67 9.43 -1.06
C SER A 547 -14.36 10.69 -0.25
N ILE A 548 -13.46 10.62 0.74
CA ILE A 548 -12.98 11.78 1.50
C ILE A 548 -12.21 12.75 0.59
N GLY A 549 -11.30 12.23 -0.23
CA GLY A 549 -10.50 13.03 -1.17
C GLY A 549 -11.37 13.81 -2.14
N LYS A 550 -12.48 13.22 -2.63
CA LYS A 550 -13.47 13.93 -3.47
C LYS A 550 -14.16 15.09 -2.77
N VAL A 551 -14.53 14.91 -1.50
CA VAL A 551 -15.15 15.99 -0.72
C VAL A 551 -14.16 17.14 -0.53
N GLN A 552 -12.91 16.84 -0.21
CA GLN A 552 -11.88 17.86 0.02
C GLN A 552 -11.45 18.57 -1.28
N GLY A 553 -11.33 17.84 -2.40
CA GLY A 553 -10.98 18.41 -3.70
C GLY A 553 -12.07 19.32 -4.28
N ALA A 554 -13.35 19.06 -4.01
CA ALA A 554 -14.46 19.90 -4.46
C ALA A 554 -14.51 21.28 -3.76
N GLY A 555 -13.88 21.42 -2.58
CA GLY A 555 -13.84 22.69 -1.84
C GLY A 555 -12.78 23.69 -2.33
N SER A 556 -11.83 23.25 -3.16
CA SER A 556 -10.70 24.09 -3.63
C SER A 556 -10.94 24.74 -5.00
N SER A 557 -11.97 24.33 -5.75
CA SER A 557 -12.26 24.87 -7.09
C SER A 557 -13.15 26.12 -7.09
N VAL A 558 -13.63 26.60 -5.92
CA VAL A 558 -14.58 27.73 -5.86
C VAL A 558 -13.90 29.09 -5.65
N GLN A 559 -12.57 29.15 -5.40
CA GLN A 559 -11.89 30.43 -5.09
C GLN A 559 -10.91 30.97 -6.16
N GLU A 560 -10.66 30.27 -7.27
CA GLU A 560 -9.76 30.76 -8.34
C GLU A 560 -10.49 31.13 -9.65
N GLN A 561 -11.74 31.58 -9.55
CA GLN A 561 -12.42 32.23 -10.68
C GLN A 561 -12.93 33.62 -10.27
N PHE A 562 -12.01 34.54 -10.00
CA PHE A 562 -12.19 35.98 -10.20
C PHE A 562 -10.91 36.61 -10.70
#